data_AF-A0A954PKB6-F1
#
_entry.id   AF-A0A954PKB6-F1
#
_cell.length_a   1.000
_cell.length_b   1.000
_cell.length_c   1.000
_cell.angle_alpha   90.00
_cell.angle_beta   90.00
_cell.angle_gamma   90.00
#
_symmetry.space_group_name_H-M   'P 1'
#
loop_
_entity.id
_entity.type
_entity.pdbx_description
1 polymer ?
#
loop_
_entity_poly.entity_id
_entity_poly.type
_entity_poly.pdbx_seq_one_letter_code
_entity_poly.pdbx_strand_id
1 'polypeptide(L)'
;MARLDPLKALMLLSECTGDDIWSPEHCRQRGVPAVWLEELSDAFESSFEDDRDTIYVGPTAVNQYHGFRDVDLAVKLGEFLGIDTQAVAAQAFSRAELVRLIREAVEED
;
A
#
# COMPACT_ATOMS: atom_id res chain seq x y z
N MET A 1 -13.52 18.25 0.11
CA MET A 1 -12.69 17.09 -0.22
C MET A 1 -11.27 17.57 -0.44
N ALA A 2 -10.33 17.22 0.43
CA ALA A 2 -8.93 17.56 0.23
C ALA A 2 -8.40 16.75 -0.96
N ARG A 3 -7.88 17.44 -1.97
CA ARG A 3 -7.22 16.83 -3.14
C ARG A 3 -5.81 16.46 -2.70
N LEU A 4 -5.40 15.21 -2.94
CA LEU A 4 -4.02 14.79 -2.71
C LEU A 4 -3.08 15.63 -3.59
N ASP A 5 -2.05 16.22 -3.00
CA ASP A 5 -1.01 16.95 -3.74
C ASP A 5 0.23 16.07 -3.97
N PRO A 6 1.08 16.39 -4.97
CA PRO A 6 2.23 15.56 -5.32
C PRO A 6 3.24 15.37 -4.18
N LEU A 7 3.51 16.40 -3.38
CA LEU A 7 4.43 16.29 -2.24
C LEU A 7 3.89 15.31 -1.21
N LYS A 8 2.58 15.39 -0.93
CA LYS A 8 1.92 14.45 -0.02
C LYS A 8 1.93 13.01 -0.57
N ALA A 9 1.77 12.84 -1.87
CA ALA A 9 1.87 11.52 -2.51
C ALA A 9 3.28 10.92 -2.37
N LEU A 10 4.34 11.72 -2.59
CA LEU A 10 5.73 11.31 -2.37
C LEU A 10 5.99 10.92 -0.91
N MET A 11 5.50 11.72 0.04
CA MET A 11 5.63 11.41 1.46
C MET A 11 4.96 10.07 1.81
N LEU A 12 3.72 9.84 1.35
CA LEU A 12 3.02 8.58 1.58
C LEU A 12 3.76 7.40 0.95
N LEU A 13 4.24 7.55 -0.29
CA LEU A 13 4.98 6.51 -0.99
C LEU A 13 6.26 6.13 -0.24
N SER A 14 6.92 7.12 0.39
CA SER A 14 8.12 6.92 1.21
C SER A 14 7.88 6.09 2.48
N GLU A 15 6.62 5.89 2.88
CA GLU A 15 6.24 5.08 4.04
C GLU A 15 5.86 3.63 3.66
N CYS A 16 5.56 3.35 2.39
CA CYS A 16 5.16 2.00 1.94
C CYS A 16 6.37 1.04 1.88
N THR A 17 6.35 -0.06 2.60
CA THR A 17 7.38 -1.11 2.58
C THR A 17 7.04 -2.24 1.60
N GLY A 18 5.76 -2.43 1.30
CA GLY A 18 5.21 -3.49 0.45
C GLY A 18 4.79 -4.74 1.20
N ASP A 19 5.05 -4.82 2.51
CA ASP A 19 4.67 -5.95 3.36
C ASP A 19 3.74 -5.56 4.51
N ASP A 20 3.37 -4.29 4.60
CA ASP A 20 2.52 -3.79 5.68
C ASP A 20 1.04 -3.74 5.29
N ILE A 21 0.18 -4.02 6.27
CA ILE A 21 -1.25 -3.76 6.16
C ILE A 21 -1.60 -2.63 7.12
N TRP A 22 -2.00 -1.49 6.58
CA TRP A 22 -2.36 -0.31 7.36
C TRP A 22 -3.84 -0.35 7.74
N SER A 23 -4.16 0.23 8.91
CA SER A 23 -5.55 0.39 9.31
C SER A 23 -6.20 1.55 8.52
N PRO A 24 -7.50 1.48 8.21
CA PRO A 24 -8.20 2.59 7.56
C PRO A 24 -8.11 3.90 8.35
N GLU A 25 -8.01 3.83 9.68
CA GLU A 25 -7.81 5.00 10.52
C GLU A 25 -6.41 5.62 10.33
N HIS A 26 -5.37 4.79 10.26
CA HIS A 26 -4.01 5.24 9.96
C HIS A 26 -3.97 5.99 8.63
N CYS A 27 -4.52 5.38 7.57
CA CYS A 27 -4.52 5.98 6.24
C CYS A 27 -5.31 7.31 6.19
N ARG A 28 -6.45 7.41 6.91
CA ARG A 28 -7.19 8.67 7.05
C ARG A 28 -6.36 9.77 7.70
N GLN A 29 -5.67 9.46 8.79
CA GLN A 29 -4.80 10.43 9.49
C GLN A 29 -3.63 10.89 8.61
N ARG A 30 -3.10 9.99 7.78
CA ARG A 30 -2.04 10.31 6.82
C ARG A 30 -2.54 11.11 5.62
N GLY A 31 -3.84 11.26 5.43
CA GLY A 31 -4.43 12.07 4.37
C GLY A 31 -4.63 11.31 3.06
N VAL A 32 -4.71 9.98 3.10
CA VAL A 32 -5.12 9.17 1.95
C VAL A 32 -6.56 9.53 1.57
N PRO A 33 -6.86 9.76 0.27
CA PRO A 33 -8.22 10.09 -0.18
C PRO A 33 -9.25 9.02 0.20
N ALA A 34 -10.42 9.45 0.69
CA ALA A 34 -11.50 8.53 1.11
C ALA A 34 -11.91 7.54 0.01
N VAL A 35 -11.99 8.01 -1.24
CA VAL A 35 -12.30 7.16 -2.39
C VAL A 35 -11.29 6.01 -2.56
N TRP A 36 -10.00 6.25 -2.30
CA TRP A 36 -8.99 5.20 -2.36
C TRP A 36 -9.10 4.25 -1.17
N LEU A 37 -9.49 4.75 0.01
CA LEU A 37 -9.74 3.90 1.16
C LEU A 37 -10.88 2.92 0.91
N GLU A 38 -11.96 3.39 0.28
CA GLU A 38 -13.11 2.55 -0.07
C GLU A 38 -12.77 1.55 -1.19
N GLU A 39 -11.95 1.95 -2.16
CA GLU A 39 -11.55 1.09 -3.29
C GLU A 39 -10.53 0.01 -2.91
N LEU A 40 -9.61 0.31 -1.99
CA LEU A 40 -8.46 -0.54 -1.68
C LEU A 40 -8.58 -1.22 -0.31
N SER A 41 -9.62 -0.89 0.48
CA SER A 41 -9.90 -1.65 1.69
C SER A 41 -10.42 -3.04 1.35
N ASP A 42 -9.80 -4.05 1.95
CA ASP A 42 -10.22 -5.44 1.81
C ASP A 42 -10.31 -6.13 3.19
N ALA A 43 -11.08 -7.20 3.26
CA ALA A 43 -11.14 -8.08 4.41
C ALA A 43 -10.14 -9.22 4.21
N PHE A 44 -8.96 -9.10 4.82
CA PHE A 44 -7.93 -10.14 4.74
C PHE A 44 -8.22 -11.23 5.77
N GLU A 45 -8.31 -12.49 5.32
CA GLU A 45 -8.47 -13.66 6.18
C GLU A 45 -7.13 -14.41 6.31
N SER A 46 -6.77 -14.78 7.53
CA SER A 46 -5.65 -15.69 7.79
C SER A 46 -6.09 -17.10 7.37
N SER A 47 -5.51 -17.63 6.30
CA SER A 47 -5.74 -19.03 5.91
C SER A 47 -5.04 -19.96 6.90
N PHE A 48 -5.74 -20.98 7.40
CA PHE A 48 -5.19 -21.96 8.36
C PHE A 48 -4.15 -22.94 7.76
N GLU A 49 -3.74 -22.73 6.50
CA GLU A 49 -2.90 -23.67 5.74
C GLU A 49 -1.38 -23.39 5.83
N ASP A 50 -0.96 -22.17 6.19
CA ASP A 50 0.44 -21.82 6.37
C ASP A 50 0.59 -20.77 7.49
N ASP A 51 1.45 -21.01 8.49
CA ASP A 51 1.71 -20.11 9.63
C ASP A 51 2.13 -18.68 9.17
N ARG A 52 2.64 -18.58 7.93
CA ARG A 52 3.04 -17.34 7.26
C ARG A 52 1.89 -16.41 6.85
N ASP A 53 0.64 -16.89 6.88
CA ASP A 53 -0.56 -16.09 6.59
C ASP A 53 -1.19 -15.44 7.83
N THR A 54 -0.55 -15.56 9.00
CA THR A 54 -1.05 -14.96 10.24
C THR A 54 -0.95 -13.44 10.19
N ILE A 55 -2.11 -12.77 10.20
CA ILE A 55 -2.18 -11.30 10.23
C ILE A 55 -1.98 -10.82 11.66
N TYR A 56 -0.98 -9.97 11.88
CA TYR A 56 -0.71 -9.36 13.17
C TYR A 56 -1.19 -7.90 13.20
N VAL A 57 -2.01 -7.56 14.20
CA VAL A 57 -2.36 -6.19 14.56
C VAL A 57 -1.62 -5.84 15.85
N GLY A 58 -0.44 -5.23 15.73
CA GLY A 58 0.46 -5.05 16.87
C GLY A 58 0.97 -6.41 17.39
N PRO A 59 0.88 -6.71 18.71
CA PRO A 59 1.31 -8.01 19.26
C PRO A 59 0.27 -9.13 19.09
N THR A 60 -0.89 -8.86 18.47
CA THR A 60 -2.03 -9.77 18.45
C THR A 60 -2.26 -10.36 17.07
N ALA A 61 -2.22 -11.69 16.97
CA ALA A 61 -2.68 -12.41 15.79
C ALA A 61 -4.21 -12.32 15.67
N VAL A 62 -4.71 -11.94 14.50
CA VAL A 62 -6.15 -11.88 14.19
C VAL A 62 -6.47 -12.76 12.99
N ASN A 63 -7.61 -13.47 13.06
CA ASN A 63 -8.06 -14.34 11.96
C ASN A 63 -8.59 -13.56 10.76
N GLN A 64 -9.08 -12.34 11.00
CA GLN A 64 -9.56 -11.45 9.94
C GLN A 64 -9.12 -10.03 10.28
N TYR A 65 -8.60 -9.32 9.29
CA TYR A 65 -8.23 -7.93 9.42
C TYR A 65 -8.75 -7.14 8.23
N HIS A 66 -9.60 -6.15 8.51
CA HIS A 66 -10.03 -5.20 7.51
C HIS A 66 -8.96 -4.12 7.39
N GLY A 67 -8.22 -4.14 6.29
CA GLY A 67 -6.99 -3.38 6.16
C GLY A 67 -6.76 -2.87 4.76
N PHE A 68 -5.66 -2.16 4.61
CA PHE A 68 -5.22 -1.57 3.37
C PHE A 68 -3.78 -2.01 3.15
N ARG A 69 -3.50 -2.78 2.11
CA ARG A 69 -2.11 -3.17 1.78
C ARG A 69 -1.36 -1.95 1.27
N ASP A 70 -0.22 -1.67 1.86
CA ASP A 70 0.58 -0.52 1.49
C ASP A 70 1.16 -0.64 0.06
N VAL A 71 1.40 -1.85 -0.44
CA VAL A 71 1.77 -2.07 -1.86
C VAL A 71 0.68 -1.61 -2.82
N ASP A 72 -0.60 -1.83 -2.48
CA ASP A 72 -1.72 -1.39 -3.31
C ASP A 72 -1.82 0.14 -3.27
N LEU A 73 -1.45 0.76 -2.13
CA LEU A 73 -1.31 2.22 -2.03
C LEU A 73 -0.19 2.73 -2.93
N ALA A 74 0.97 2.08 -2.87
CA ALA A 74 2.17 2.46 -3.62
C ALA A 74 1.91 2.44 -5.13
N VAL A 75 1.18 1.44 -5.63
CA VAL A 75 0.74 1.38 -7.04
C VAL A 75 -0.12 2.60 -7.38
N LYS A 76 -1.16 2.90 -6.60
CA LYS A 76 -2.00 4.09 -6.85
C LYS A 76 -1.23 5.41 -6.77
N LEU A 77 -0.28 5.51 -5.85
CA LEU A 77 0.56 6.69 -5.71
C LEU A 77 1.50 6.85 -6.92
N GLY A 78 2.11 5.77 -7.38
CA GLY A 78 2.95 5.76 -8.59
C GLY A 78 2.15 6.20 -9.83
N GLU A 79 0.97 5.63 -10.03
CA GLU A 79 0.07 6.02 -11.14
C GLU A 79 -0.32 7.50 -11.05
N PHE A 80 -0.65 7.99 -9.84
CA PHE A 80 -0.98 9.39 -9.61
C PHE A 80 0.20 10.33 -9.90
N LEU A 81 1.44 9.87 -9.67
CA LEU A 81 2.68 10.60 -9.94
C LEU A 81 3.13 10.48 -11.41
N GLY A 82 2.44 9.68 -12.23
CA GLY A 82 2.72 9.54 -13.66
C GLY A 82 3.54 8.31 -14.06
N ILE A 83 3.83 7.40 -13.13
CA ILE A 83 4.60 6.19 -13.41
C ILE A 83 3.70 5.09 -14.00
N ASP A 84 4.21 4.40 -15.01
CA ASP A 84 3.60 3.16 -15.53
C ASP A 84 3.89 1.99 -14.58
N THR A 85 3.06 1.87 -13.55
CA THR A 85 3.19 0.83 -12.52
C THR A 85 2.97 -0.58 -13.05
N GLN A 86 2.28 -0.76 -14.18
CA GLN A 86 2.10 -2.07 -14.82
C GLN A 86 3.43 -2.55 -15.41
N ALA A 87 4.16 -1.67 -16.09
CA ALA A 87 5.49 -1.97 -16.60
C ALA A 87 6.49 -2.26 -15.47
N VAL A 88 6.37 -1.56 -14.34
CA VAL A 88 7.19 -1.81 -13.15
C VAL A 88 6.83 -3.14 -12.49
N ALA A 89 5.54 -3.45 -12.32
CA ALA A 89 5.06 -4.69 -11.73
C ALA A 89 5.50 -5.93 -12.51
N ALA A 90 5.61 -5.84 -13.84
CA ALA A 90 6.12 -6.92 -14.68
C ALA A 90 7.58 -7.31 -14.38
N GLN A 91 8.34 -6.44 -13.70
CA GLN A 91 9.75 -6.64 -13.37
C GLN A 91 9.99 -7.02 -11.90
N ALA A 92 8.99 -6.84 -11.04
CA ALA A 92 9.11 -7.10 -9.61
C ALA A 92 8.88 -8.57 -9.27
N PHE A 93 9.74 -9.16 -8.43
CA PHE A 93 9.59 -10.54 -7.94
C PHE A 93 8.91 -10.62 -6.57
N SER A 94 8.69 -9.48 -5.91
CA SER A 94 8.00 -9.39 -4.62
C SER A 94 7.28 -8.04 -4.47
N ARG A 95 6.36 -7.94 -3.50
CA ARG A 95 5.66 -6.69 -3.19
C ARG A 95 6.62 -5.60 -2.71
N ALA A 96 7.58 -5.95 -1.84
CA ALA A 96 8.60 -5.02 -1.39
C ALA A 96 9.46 -4.50 -2.54
N GLU A 97 9.83 -5.38 -3.47
CA GLU A 97 10.57 -4.98 -4.68
C GLU A 97 9.73 -4.10 -5.61
N LEU A 98 8.44 -4.37 -5.76
CA LEU A 98 7.52 -3.51 -6.51
C LEU A 98 7.50 -2.09 -5.93
N VAL A 99 7.33 -1.95 -4.61
CA VAL A 99 7.33 -0.63 -3.98
C VAL A 99 8.68 0.07 -4.14
N ARG A 100 9.80 -0.65 -4.02
CA ARG A 100 11.14 -0.11 -4.28
C ARG A 100 11.26 0.42 -5.71
N LEU A 101 10.88 -0.37 -6.72
CA LEU A 101 10.98 0.03 -8.12
C LEU A 101 10.06 1.22 -8.46
N ILE A 102 8.87 1.31 -7.86
CA ILE A 102 7.99 2.47 -8.02
C ILE A 102 8.66 3.73 -7.45
N ARG A 103 9.27 3.64 -6.26
CA ARG A 103 10.00 4.77 -5.67
C ARG A 103 11.14 5.23 -6.57
N GLU A 104 11.96 4.29 -7.05
CA GLU A 104 13.07 4.59 -7.95
C GLU A 104 12.59 5.26 -9.23
N ALA A 105 11.53 4.73 -9.86
CA ALA A 105 10.96 5.34 -11.07
C ALA A 105 10.45 6.77 -10.84
N VAL A 106 9.89 7.06 -9.66
CA VAL A 106 9.47 8.42 -9.29
C VAL A 106 10.65 9.36 -9.05
N GLU A 107 11.77 8.87 -8.54
CA GLU A 107 12.97 9.67 -8.27
C GLU A 107 13.77 9.98 -9.55
N GLU A 108 13.59 9.18 -10.61
CA GLU A 108 14.28 9.33 -11.89
C GLU A 108 13.55 10.23 -12.92
N ASP A 109 12.28 10.59 -12.69
CA ASP A 109 11.44 11.45 -13.57
C ASP A 109 11.52 12.95 -13.18
#